data_AF-A0A8S1BG13-F1
#
_entry.id   AF-A0A8S1BG13-F1
#
_cell.length_a   1.000
_cell.length_b   1.000
_cell.length_c   1.000
_cell.angle_alpha   90.00
_cell.angle_beta   90.00
_cell.angle_gamma   90.00
#
_symmetry.space_group_name_H-M   'P 1'
#
loop_
_entity.id
_entity.type
_entity.pdbx_description
1 polymer ?
#
loop_
_entity_poly.entity_id
_entity_poly.type
_entity_poly.pdbx_seq_one_letter_code
_entity_poly.pdbx_strand_id
1 'polypeptide(L)'
;MPLQRSPSTGMCSSQPNLSTNDDGEANVRINTRKRKMSENEKFAEFCSDMKVIFQEFQSKQDTKYDNLVKAIEALTIQNEKLIESNGEIEKILQQNIDQQNELQKKVFGLEVECANAHNKIDLLEEQLDQLQRNQLRNVLEVRNVPREEKEDLNKIVTKLMRTVDSEANMEHVRQVYRAGKANAPIVIEFKNFNHKIQLLKSLLCFPTKPKGRVSLSCMLVPSFIPRTTIKGVSGINGYGG
;
A
#
# COMPACT_ATOMS: atom_id res chain seq x y z
N MET A 1 -7.66 -14.73 -3.92
CA MET A 1 -7.39 -15.92 -4.74
C MET A 1 -8.49 -16.94 -4.48
N PRO A 2 -9.14 -17.53 -5.50
CA PRO A 2 -10.18 -18.51 -5.27
C PRO A 2 -9.56 -19.87 -4.95
N LEU A 3 -10.03 -20.50 -3.87
CA LEU A 3 -9.64 -21.84 -3.44
C LEU A 3 -10.26 -22.87 -4.39
N GLN A 4 -9.41 -23.60 -5.13
CA GLN A 4 -9.81 -24.78 -5.90
C GLN A 4 -10.20 -25.91 -4.94
N ARG A 5 -11.46 -26.36 -5.03
CA ARG A 5 -11.92 -27.60 -4.39
C ARG A 5 -11.52 -28.79 -5.26
N SER A 6 -11.08 -29.86 -4.59
CA SER A 6 -10.72 -31.16 -5.14
C SER A 6 -11.93 -31.91 -5.74
N PRO A 7 -11.72 -32.85 -6.68
CA PRO A 7 -12.80 -33.55 -7.38
C PRO A 7 -13.42 -34.66 -6.52
N SER A 8 -14.71 -34.89 -6.76
CA SER A 8 -15.56 -35.86 -6.07
C SER A 8 -15.56 -37.23 -6.74
N THR A 9 -15.60 -38.27 -5.91
CA THR A 9 -16.35 -39.52 -6.10
C THR A 9 -15.93 -40.43 -7.26
N GLY A 10 -14.90 -41.23 -7.00
CA GLY A 10 -14.63 -42.45 -7.77
C GLY A 10 -15.71 -43.50 -7.52
N MET A 11 -16.27 -44.03 -8.61
CA MET A 11 -17.26 -45.10 -8.61
C MET A 11 -16.64 -46.41 -8.12
N CYS A 12 -17.27 -47.04 -7.12
CA CYS A 12 -17.04 -48.45 -6.80
C CYS A 12 -18.00 -49.30 -7.63
N SER A 13 -17.48 -50.00 -8.64
CA SER A 13 -18.18 -51.09 -9.32
C SER A 13 -17.32 -52.35 -9.24
N SER A 14 -17.77 -53.35 -8.49
CA SER A 14 -17.32 -54.73 -8.67
C SER A 14 -18.28 -55.68 -7.96
N GLN A 15 -19.33 -56.08 -8.67
CA GLN A 15 -20.00 -57.37 -8.46
C GLN A 15 -19.10 -58.47 -9.02
N PRO A 16 -19.06 -59.69 -8.43
CA PRO A 16 -18.53 -60.84 -9.13
C PRO A 16 -19.64 -61.53 -9.94
N ASN A 17 -19.37 -61.68 -11.24
CA ASN A 17 -20.13 -62.51 -12.17
C ASN A 17 -20.01 -63.99 -11.78
N LEU A 18 -21.14 -64.68 -11.63
CA LEU A 18 -21.26 -66.12 -11.46
C LEU A 18 -21.94 -66.69 -12.71
N SER A 19 -21.15 -66.93 -13.76
CA SER A 19 -21.58 -67.72 -14.91
C SER A 19 -20.40 -68.26 -15.69
N THR A 20 -20.14 -69.56 -15.51
CA THR A 20 -19.65 -70.44 -16.57
C THR A 20 -20.24 -71.82 -16.35
N ASN A 21 -21.18 -72.15 -17.22
CA ASN A 21 -21.46 -73.52 -17.66
C ASN A 21 -20.20 -74.04 -18.37
N ASP A 22 -19.88 -75.33 -18.27
CA ASP A 22 -20.24 -76.34 -19.28
C ASP A 22 -19.39 -77.62 -19.12
N ASP A 23 -19.94 -78.71 -19.65
CA ASP A 23 -19.31 -80.00 -20.01
C ASP A 23 -18.94 -80.93 -18.83
N GLY A 24 -19.49 -82.14 -18.69
CA GLY A 24 -20.01 -83.04 -19.71
C GLY A 24 -19.10 -84.25 -19.85
N GLU A 25 -18.88 -85.04 -18.78
CA GLU A 25 -18.28 -86.37 -18.90
C GLU A 25 -18.97 -87.40 -18.01
N ALA A 26 -19.47 -88.45 -18.67
CA ALA A 26 -20.06 -89.63 -18.08
C ALA A 26 -19.01 -90.44 -17.31
N ASN A 27 -19.28 -90.81 -16.05
CA ASN A 27 -18.43 -91.77 -15.36
C ASN A 27 -19.23 -92.82 -14.57
N VAL A 28 -19.19 -94.02 -15.15
CA VAL A 28 -19.25 -95.38 -14.58
C VAL A 28 -19.57 -95.49 -13.08
N ARG A 29 -20.76 -96.07 -12.78
CA ARG A 29 -21.10 -96.63 -11.46
C ARG A 29 -20.21 -97.84 -11.15
N ILE A 30 -19.06 -97.61 -10.51
CA ILE A 30 -18.28 -98.68 -9.87
C ILE A 30 -18.81 -98.86 -8.45
N ASN A 31 -19.46 -100.00 -8.23
CA ASN A 31 -20.01 -100.41 -6.94
C ASN A 31 -18.87 -100.95 -6.06
N THR A 32 -18.00 -100.08 -5.54
CA THR A 32 -16.97 -100.47 -4.57
C THR A 32 -17.61 -100.64 -3.20
N ARG A 33 -17.69 -101.89 -2.74
CA ARG A 33 -18.02 -102.23 -1.34
C ARG A 33 -17.21 -101.34 -0.39
N LYS A 34 -17.91 -100.53 0.41
CA LYS A 34 -17.33 -99.78 1.52
C LYS A 34 -16.64 -100.76 2.46
N ARG A 35 -15.31 -100.90 2.31
CA ARG A 35 -14.49 -101.45 3.39
C ARG A 35 -14.73 -100.54 4.58
N LYS A 36 -15.15 -101.10 5.71
CA LYS A 36 -15.19 -100.36 6.97
C LYS A 36 -13.76 -99.88 7.23
N MET A 37 -13.49 -98.61 6.96
CA MET A 37 -12.25 -97.98 7.42
C MET A 37 -12.16 -98.23 8.92
N SER A 38 -10.97 -98.63 9.35
CA SER A 38 -10.66 -98.75 10.77
C SER A 38 -10.90 -97.39 11.42
N GLU A 39 -11.53 -97.34 12.59
CA GLU A 39 -11.75 -96.08 13.33
C GLU A 39 -10.45 -95.29 13.54
N ASN A 40 -9.32 -95.99 13.54
CA ASN A 40 -7.99 -95.42 13.67
C ASN A 40 -7.57 -94.55 12.46
N GLU A 41 -8.01 -94.89 11.25
CA GLU A 41 -7.68 -94.09 10.04
C GLU A 41 -8.48 -92.79 9.99
N LYS A 42 -9.74 -92.80 10.44
CA LYS A 42 -10.57 -91.58 10.52
C LYS A 42 -10.05 -90.59 11.56
N PHE A 43 -9.52 -91.11 12.68
CA PHE A 43 -8.89 -90.28 13.69
C PHE A 43 -7.59 -89.65 13.17
N ALA A 44 -6.79 -90.41 12.41
CA ALA A 44 -5.58 -89.88 11.77
C ALA A 44 -5.90 -88.79 10.73
N GLU A 45 -6.95 -88.96 9.94
CA GLU A 45 -7.44 -87.96 8.97
C GLU A 45 -7.92 -86.69 9.70
N PHE A 46 -8.71 -86.84 10.77
CA PHE A 46 -9.14 -85.70 11.60
C PHE A 46 -7.96 -84.93 12.23
N CYS A 47 -6.96 -85.64 12.77
CA CYS A 47 -5.75 -85.00 13.30
C CYS A 47 -4.95 -84.28 12.20
N SER A 48 -4.91 -84.84 10.99
CA SER A 48 -4.29 -84.21 9.83
C SER A 48 -5.03 -82.92 9.45
N ASP A 49 -6.35 -82.95 9.34
CA ASP A 49 -7.17 -81.79 9.02
C ASP A 49 -7.03 -80.69 10.07
N MET A 50 -7.05 -81.06 11.36
CA MET A 50 -6.88 -80.10 12.45
C MET A 50 -5.49 -79.44 12.39
N LYS A 51 -4.44 -80.19 12.05
CA LYS A 51 -3.10 -79.64 11.84
C LYS A 51 -3.06 -78.64 10.68
N VAL A 52 -3.72 -78.94 9.57
CA VAL A 52 -3.83 -78.02 8.43
C VAL A 52 -4.56 -76.75 8.82
N ILE A 53 -5.69 -76.85 9.52
CA ILE A 53 -6.46 -75.69 10.00
C ILE A 53 -5.59 -74.81 10.93
N PHE A 54 -4.84 -75.41 11.85
CA PHE A 54 -3.94 -74.65 12.73
C PHE A 54 -2.80 -73.97 11.96
N GLN A 55 -2.21 -74.64 10.97
CA GLN A 55 -1.18 -74.06 10.12
C GLN A 55 -1.71 -72.89 9.27
N GLU A 56 -2.89 -73.04 8.65
CA GLU A 56 -3.53 -71.95 7.92
C GLU A 56 -3.89 -70.78 8.83
N PHE A 57 -4.43 -71.07 10.02
CA PHE A 57 -4.76 -70.05 11.00
C PHE A 57 -3.51 -69.28 11.43
N GLN A 58 -2.42 -69.99 11.73
CA GLN A 58 -1.13 -69.39 12.08
C GLN A 58 -0.60 -68.51 10.95
N SER A 59 -0.58 -69.03 9.71
CA SER A 59 -0.15 -68.26 8.53
C SER A 59 -1.00 -67.00 8.31
N LYS A 60 -2.32 -67.07 8.50
CA LYS A 60 -3.22 -65.90 8.42
C LYS A 60 -2.95 -64.89 9.54
N GLN A 61 -2.63 -65.34 10.75
CA GLN A 61 -2.26 -64.46 11.86
C GLN A 61 -0.92 -63.79 11.62
N ASP A 62 0.10 -64.53 11.18
CA ASP A 62 1.42 -63.99 10.85
C ASP A 62 1.31 -62.93 9.77
N THR A 63 0.53 -63.21 8.71
CA THR A 63 0.28 -62.24 7.64
C THR A 63 -0.41 -60.96 8.16
N LYS A 64 -1.39 -61.09 9.05
CA LYS A 64 -2.06 -59.91 9.67
C LYS A 64 -1.11 -59.14 10.57
N TYR A 65 -0.28 -59.84 11.34
CA TYR A 65 0.72 -59.24 12.21
C TYR A 65 1.76 -58.46 11.41
N ASP A 66 2.30 -59.06 10.34
CA ASP A 66 3.23 -58.39 9.42
C ASP A 66 2.62 -57.14 8.79
N ASN A 67 1.35 -57.21 8.40
CA ASN A 67 0.64 -56.05 7.86
C ASN A 67 0.44 -54.94 8.90
N LEU A 68 0.17 -55.30 10.15
CA LEU A 68 0.06 -54.33 11.25
C LEU A 68 1.42 -53.68 11.55
N VAL A 69 2.50 -54.46 11.60
CA VAL A 69 3.85 -53.93 11.81
C VAL A 69 4.21 -52.94 10.70
N LYS A 70 3.98 -53.30 9.43
CA LYS A 70 4.21 -52.40 8.29
C LYS A 70 3.37 -51.12 8.36
N ALA A 71 2.11 -51.23 8.77
CA ALA A 71 1.25 -50.06 8.94
C ALA A 71 1.75 -49.14 10.07
N ILE A 72 2.22 -49.71 11.18
CA ILE A 72 2.82 -48.96 12.29
C ILE A 72 4.09 -48.25 11.83
N GLU A 73 5.00 -48.94 11.13
CA GLU A 73 6.23 -48.33 10.58
C GLU A 73 5.91 -47.18 9.62
N ALA A 74 4.95 -47.37 8.73
CA ALA A 74 4.52 -46.32 7.80
C ALA A 74 3.95 -45.09 8.53
N LEU A 75 3.17 -45.30 9.60
CA LEU A 75 2.65 -44.22 10.44
C LEU A 75 3.75 -43.49 11.20
N THR A 76 4.75 -44.21 11.72
CA THR A 76 5.89 -43.60 12.41
C THR A 76 6.66 -42.69 11.45
N ILE A 77 6.97 -43.17 10.24
CA ILE A 77 7.67 -42.37 9.22
C ILE A 77 6.85 -41.13 8.82
N GLN A 78 5.52 -41.27 8.70
CA GLN A 78 4.66 -40.11 8.40
C GLN A 78 4.67 -39.09 9.54
N ASN A 79 4.64 -39.54 10.79
CA ASN A 79 4.71 -38.65 11.96
C ASN A 79 6.04 -37.91 12.04
N GLU A 80 7.16 -38.59 11.74
CA GLU A 80 8.48 -37.94 11.68
C GLU A 80 8.50 -36.82 10.63
N LYS A 81 8.00 -37.09 9.42
CA LYS A 81 7.90 -36.07 8.36
C LYS A 81 7.00 -34.90 8.73
N LEU A 82 5.90 -35.16 9.45
CA LEU A 82 5.01 -34.09 9.94
C LEU A 82 5.72 -33.22 10.97
N ILE A 83 6.49 -33.80 11.88
CA ILE A 83 7.27 -33.05 12.87
C ILE A 83 8.32 -32.18 12.18
N GLU A 84 9.07 -32.74 11.21
CA GLU A 84 10.05 -31.99 10.41
C GLU A 84 9.40 -30.83 9.66
N SER A 85 8.31 -31.10 8.93
CA SER A 85 7.56 -30.08 8.19
C SER A 85 7.03 -28.98 9.10
N ASN A 86 6.54 -29.31 10.30
CA ASN A 86 6.06 -28.31 11.26
C ASN A 86 7.21 -27.42 11.75
N GLY A 87 8.39 -27.99 12.02
CA GLY A 87 9.57 -27.22 12.39
C GLY A 87 10.04 -26.26 11.28
N GLU A 88 9.96 -26.69 10.02
CA GLU A 88 10.27 -25.80 8.88
C GLU A 88 9.25 -24.66 8.74
N ILE A 89 7.96 -24.96 8.92
CA ILE A 89 6.89 -23.96 8.89
C ILE A 89 7.11 -22.93 10.00
N GLU A 90 7.40 -23.34 11.22
CA GLU A 90 7.69 -22.44 12.34
C GLU A 90 8.88 -21.53 12.05
N LYS A 91 9.95 -22.08 11.46
CA LYS A 91 11.13 -21.30 11.08
C LYS A 91 10.80 -20.24 10.02
N ILE A 92 10.03 -20.60 8.99
CA ILE A 92 9.60 -19.66 7.95
C ILE A 92 8.70 -18.58 8.54
N LEU A 93 7.77 -18.95 9.42
CA LEU A 93 6.90 -18.01 10.12
C LEU A 93 7.72 -17.01 10.95
N GLN A 94 8.71 -17.48 11.70
CA GLN A 94 9.58 -16.60 12.48
C GLN A 94 10.35 -15.63 11.58
N GLN A 95 10.92 -16.12 10.47
CA GLN A 95 11.60 -15.26 9.49
C GLN A 95 10.67 -14.21 8.89
N ASN A 96 9.42 -14.58 8.58
CA ASN A 96 8.43 -13.64 8.07
C ASN A 96 8.05 -12.57 9.10
N ILE A 97 7.92 -12.94 10.37
CA ILE A 97 7.66 -11.99 11.47
C ILE A 97 8.82 -11.00 11.58
N ASP A 98 10.07 -11.48 11.53
CA ASP A 98 11.25 -10.63 11.64
C ASP A 98 11.35 -9.66 10.45
N GLN A 99 11.10 -10.14 9.23
CA GLN A 99 11.05 -9.30 8.03
C GLN A 99 9.92 -8.28 8.08
N GLN A 100 8.74 -8.68 8.55
CA GLN A 100 7.60 -7.78 8.71
C GLN A 100 7.94 -6.66 9.70
N ASN A 101 8.56 -6.99 10.84
CA ASN A 101 9.00 -6.02 11.83
C ASN A 101 10.05 -5.06 11.26
N GLU A 102 11.00 -5.56 10.47
CA GLU A 102 12.00 -4.71 9.81
C GLU A 102 11.36 -3.75 8.80
N LEU A 103 10.43 -4.24 7.98
CA LEU A 103 9.69 -3.42 7.02
C LEU A 103 8.86 -2.34 7.73
N GLN A 104 8.18 -2.69 8.82
CA GLN A 104 7.44 -1.70 9.62
C GLN A 104 8.35 -0.59 10.17
N LYS A 105 9.54 -0.95 10.69
CA LYS A 105 10.52 0.04 11.16
C LYS A 105 10.99 0.95 10.02
N LYS A 106 11.24 0.40 8.83
CA LYS A 106 11.62 1.19 7.65
C LYS A 106 10.52 2.14 7.21
N VAL A 107 9.28 1.67 7.15
CA VAL A 107 8.12 2.49 6.79
C VAL A 107 7.96 3.64 7.78
N PHE A 108 8.00 3.35 9.08
CA PHE A 108 7.92 4.37 10.12
C PHE A 108 9.06 5.40 10.01
N GLY A 109 10.29 4.95 9.75
CA GLY A 109 11.43 5.83 9.52
C GLY A 109 11.20 6.78 8.34
N LEU A 110 10.72 6.26 7.21
CA LEU A 110 10.40 7.05 6.02
C LEU A 110 9.27 8.05 6.27
N GLU A 111 8.24 7.69 7.05
CA GLU A 111 7.15 8.60 7.41
C GLU A 111 7.66 9.78 8.25
N VAL A 112 8.55 9.52 9.21
CA VAL A 112 9.17 10.57 10.03
C VAL A 112 10.07 11.47 9.19
N GLU A 113 10.91 10.90 8.32
CA GLU A 113 11.75 11.68 7.40
C GLU A 113 10.92 12.55 6.46
N CYS A 114 9.83 12.01 5.92
CA CYS A 114 8.90 12.72 5.07
C CYS A 114 8.24 13.89 5.81
N ALA A 115 7.79 13.70 7.05
CA ALA A 115 7.24 14.76 7.88
C ALA A 115 8.28 15.87 8.16
N ASN A 116 9.51 15.48 8.48
CA ASN A 116 10.60 16.44 8.71
C ASN A 116 10.97 17.23 7.44
N ALA A 117 10.96 16.58 6.27
CA ALA A 117 11.20 17.23 4.99
C ALA A 117 10.11 18.27 4.68
N HIS A 118 8.83 17.94 4.89
CA HIS A 118 7.72 18.89 4.72
C HIS A 118 7.86 20.09 5.66
N ASN A 119 8.11 19.87 6.94
CA ASN A 119 8.33 20.95 7.90
C ASN A 119 9.48 21.88 7.48
N LYS A 120 10.55 21.31 6.92
CA LYS A 120 11.69 22.09 6.40
C LYS A 120 11.31 22.88 5.15
N ILE A 121 10.51 22.30 4.25
CA ILE A 121 9.99 23.00 3.07
C ILE A 121 9.14 24.19 3.51
N ASP A 122 8.19 23.99 4.42
CA ASP A 122 7.31 25.04 4.94
C ASP A 122 8.13 26.20 5.55
N LEU A 123 9.15 25.87 6.34
CA LEU A 123 10.05 26.87 6.92
C LEU A 123 10.82 27.65 5.85
N LEU A 124 11.32 26.97 4.81
CA LEU A 124 12.06 27.61 3.72
C LEU A 124 11.14 28.48 2.86
N GLU A 125 9.90 28.06 2.64
CA GLU A 125 8.88 28.86 1.94
C GLU A 125 8.55 30.12 2.74
N GLU A 126 8.37 30.02 4.06
CA GLU A 126 8.15 31.19 4.91
C GLU A 126 9.34 32.16 4.86
N GLN A 127 10.57 31.64 4.95
CA GLN A 127 11.77 32.47 4.85
C GLN A 127 11.88 33.17 3.48
N LEU A 128 11.59 32.44 2.40
CA LEU A 128 11.58 33.00 1.05
C LEU A 128 10.54 34.12 0.91
N ASP A 129 9.33 33.89 1.42
CA ASP A 129 8.25 34.88 1.44
C ASP A 129 8.65 36.13 2.21
N GLN A 130 9.25 35.98 3.39
CA GLN A 130 9.74 37.10 4.19
C GLN A 130 10.83 37.88 3.43
N LEU A 131 11.77 37.19 2.78
CA LEU A 131 12.81 37.81 1.96
C LEU A 131 12.22 38.59 0.78
N GLN A 132 11.25 38.01 0.06
CA GLN A 132 10.58 38.68 -1.06
C GLN A 132 9.79 39.92 -0.59
N ARG A 133 9.05 39.82 0.52
CA ARG A 133 8.35 40.96 1.13
C ARG A 133 9.32 42.04 1.56
N ASN A 134 10.46 41.67 2.13
CA ASN A 134 11.50 42.60 2.55
C ASN A 134 12.16 43.29 1.35
N GLN A 135 12.39 42.58 0.25
CA GLN A 135 12.92 43.15 -0.99
C GLN A 135 11.96 44.18 -1.59
N LEU A 136 10.65 43.91 -1.55
CA LEU A 136 9.62 44.81 -2.06
C LEU A 136 9.16 45.86 -1.04
N ARG A 137 9.74 45.85 0.17
CA ARG A 137 9.32 46.73 1.28
C ARG A 137 9.35 48.19 0.91
N ASN A 138 10.40 48.63 0.20
CA ASN A 138 10.61 50.03 -0.19
C ASN A 138 10.08 50.35 -1.60
N VAL A 139 9.36 49.43 -2.22
CA VAL A 139 8.90 49.57 -3.61
C VAL A 139 7.41 49.94 -3.64
N LEU A 140 7.03 50.91 -4.47
CA LEU A 140 5.65 51.31 -4.72
C LEU A 140 5.34 51.19 -6.21
N GLU A 141 4.25 50.51 -6.55
CA GLU A 141 3.78 50.38 -7.93
C GLU A 141 2.64 51.36 -8.21
N VAL A 142 2.80 52.18 -9.25
CA VAL A 142 1.74 53.03 -9.80
C VAL A 142 1.23 52.40 -11.09
N ARG A 143 -0.01 51.93 -11.04
CA ARG A 143 -0.69 51.26 -12.16
C ARG A 143 -1.53 52.26 -12.96
N ASN A 144 -1.94 51.85 -14.17
CA ASN A 144 -2.82 52.61 -15.06
C ASN A 144 -2.26 53.97 -15.50
N VAL A 145 -0.94 54.08 -15.65
CA VAL A 145 -0.29 55.25 -16.25
C VAL A 145 0.01 54.93 -17.72
N PRO A 146 -0.65 55.58 -18.69
CA PRO A 146 -0.41 55.35 -20.12
C PRO A 146 1.05 55.63 -20.46
N ARG A 147 1.56 54.95 -21.49
CA ARG A 147 2.94 55.11 -21.95
C ARG A 147 3.00 56.18 -23.04
N GLU A 148 3.94 57.12 -22.90
CA GLU A 148 4.24 58.14 -23.91
C GLU A 148 5.63 57.88 -24.53
N GLU A 149 5.84 58.22 -25.80
CA GLU A 149 7.09 57.94 -26.53
C GLU A 149 8.33 58.63 -25.92
N LYS A 150 8.13 59.73 -25.18
CA LYS A 150 9.18 60.50 -24.50
C LYS A 150 8.76 60.84 -23.08
N GLU A 151 8.34 59.82 -22.32
CA GLU A 151 7.93 60.01 -20.95
C GLU A 151 9.11 60.36 -20.02
N ASP A 152 8.91 61.38 -19.19
CA ASP A 152 9.80 61.70 -18.09
C ASP A 152 9.18 61.18 -16.79
N LEU A 153 9.56 59.95 -16.43
CA LEU A 153 9.00 59.25 -15.26
C LEU A 153 9.21 60.04 -13.97
N ASN A 154 10.33 60.77 -13.84
CA ASN A 154 10.60 61.60 -12.68
C ASN A 154 9.61 62.77 -12.58
N LYS A 155 9.28 63.41 -13.71
CA LYS A 155 8.25 64.45 -13.74
C LYS A 155 6.87 63.91 -13.39
N ILE A 156 6.51 62.72 -13.87
CA ILE A 156 5.23 62.07 -13.55
C ILE A 156 5.13 61.80 -12.04
N VAL A 157 6.17 61.21 -11.44
CA VAL A 157 6.23 60.92 -10.00
C VAL A 157 6.21 62.22 -9.18
N THR A 158 6.97 63.24 -9.59
CA THR A 158 7.00 64.55 -8.91
C THR A 158 5.61 65.19 -8.90
N LYS A 159 4.89 65.13 -10.03
CA LYS A 159 3.50 65.63 -10.11
C LYS A 159 2.61 64.85 -9.16
N LEU A 160 2.70 63.53 -9.14
CA LEU A 160 1.92 62.67 -8.25
C LEU A 160 2.16 63.01 -6.77
N MET A 161 3.41 63.17 -6.34
CA MET A 161 3.75 63.53 -4.97
C MET A 161 3.19 64.90 -4.58
N ARG A 162 3.29 65.90 -5.48
CA ARG A 162 2.73 67.24 -5.26
C ARG A 162 1.21 67.25 -5.20
N THR A 163 0.54 66.46 -6.05
CA THR A 163 -0.94 66.39 -6.07
C THR A 163 -1.50 65.89 -4.74
N VAL A 164 -0.75 65.01 -4.08
CA VAL A 164 -1.18 64.34 -2.85
C VAL A 164 -0.77 65.13 -1.59
N ASP A 165 -0.12 66.29 -1.79
CA ASP A 165 0.43 67.14 -0.73
C ASP A 165 1.31 66.36 0.26
N SER A 166 2.14 65.47 -0.30
CA SER A 166 3.06 64.68 0.50
C SER A 166 4.38 65.46 0.68
N GLU A 167 4.91 65.47 1.90
CA GLU A 167 6.28 65.95 2.21
C GLU A 167 7.37 65.11 1.51
N ALA A 168 7.00 64.04 0.81
CA ALA A 168 7.92 63.21 0.04
C ALA A 168 8.55 63.99 -1.13
N ASN A 169 9.87 64.20 -1.04
CA ASN A 169 10.69 64.78 -2.10
C ASN A 169 11.33 63.67 -2.98
N MET A 170 11.67 64.01 -4.23
CA MET A 170 12.41 63.15 -5.16
C MET A 170 13.78 62.74 -4.62
N GLU A 171 14.35 63.48 -3.66
CA GLU A 171 15.58 63.12 -2.95
C GLU A 171 15.49 61.80 -2.19
N HIS A 172 14.29 61.42 -1.75
CA HIS A 172 14.03 60.16 -1.05
C HIS A 172 13.75 59.00 -2.00
N VAL A 173 13.62 59.27 -3.29
CA VAL A 173 13.48 58.25 -4.34
C VAL A 173 14.87 57.78 -4.74
N ARG A 174 15.07 56.46 -4.72
CA ARG A 174 16.29 55.81 -5.17
C ARG A 174 16.27 55.65 -6.68
N GLN A 175 15.16 55.12 -7.22
CA GLN A 175 15.02 54.85 -8.64
C GLN A 175 13.54 54.86 -9.05
N VAL A 176 13.30 55.28 -10.30
CA VAL A 176 11.99 55.18 -10.96
C VAL A 176 12.17 54.48 -12.29
N TYR A 177 11.37 53.44 -12.55
CA TYR A 177 11.41 52.69 -13.81
C TYR A 177 10.05 52.07 -14.13
N ARG A 178 9.86 51.56 -15.35
CA ARG A 178 8.67 50.74 -15.69
C ARG A 178 9.02 49.26 -15.64
N ALA A 179 8.19 48.46 -14.97
CA ALA A 179 8.38 47.01 -14.89
C ALA A 179 7.70 46.27 -16.06
N GLY A 180 8.24 46.44 -17.29
CA GLY A 180 7.80 45.67 -18.46
C GLY A 180 7.56 46.50 -19.73
N LYS A 181 6.89 45.88 -20.72
CA LYS A 181 6.51 46.51 -22.01
C LYS A 181 5.02 46.89 -22.01
N ALA A 182 4.70 48.00 -22.68
CA ALA A 182 3.34 48.54 -22.95
C ALA A 182 2.40 48.62 -21.74
N ASN A 183 2.06 49.84 -21.27
CA ASN A 183 1.20 50.09 -20.11
C ASN A 183 1.66 49.39 -18.80
N ALA A 184 2.94 49.05 -18.71
CA ALA A 184 3.55 48.49 -17.51
C ALA A 184 3.53 49.48 -16.34
N PRO A 185 3.38 49.02 -15.09
CA PRO A 185 3.38 49.90 -13.92
C PRO A 185 4.68 50.69 -13.80
N ILE A 186 4.57 51.91 -13.31
CA ILE A 186 5.72 52.70 -12.87
C ILE A 186 6.07 52.22 -11.47
N VAL A 187 7.28 51.72 -11.31
CA VAL A 187 7.85 51.26 -10.04
C VAL A 187 8.71 52.38 -9.47
N ILE A 188 8.41 52.76 -8.23
CA ILE A 188 9.13 53.78 -7.47
C ILE A 188 9.81 53.06 -6.30
N GLU A 189 11.14 53.03 -6.32
CA GLU A 189 11.93 52.50 -5.21
C GLU A 189 12.39 53.66 -4.32
N PHE A 190 12.01 53.61 -3.04
CA PHE A 190 12.41 54.61 -2.04
C PHE A 190 13.70 54.19 -1.34
N LYS A 191 14.50 55.18 -0.91
CA LYS A 191 15.68 54.95 -0.08
C LYS A 191 15.30 54.40 1.30
N ASN A 192 14.21 54.93 1.88
CA ASN A 192 13.70 54.52 3.20
C ASN A 192 12.23 54.13 3.14
N PHE A 193 11.86 53.10 3.90
CA PHE A 193 10.47 52.62 4.03
C PHE A 193 9.50 53.69 4.55
N ASN A 194 9.96 54.55 5.46
CA ASN A 194 9.11 55.55 6.11
C ASN A 194 8.50 56.53 5.10
N HIS A 195 9.24 56.92 4.07
CA HIS A 195 8.74 57.83 3.03
C HIS A 195 7.67 57.17 2.15
N LYS A 196 7.83 55.87 1.84
CA LYS A 196 6.77 55.10 1.17
C LYS A 196 5.50 55.08 2.01
N ILE A 197 5.61 54.83 3.31
CA ILE A 197 4.45 54.80 4.22
C ILE A 197 3.79 56.17 4.35
N GLN A 198 4.58 57.24 4.46
CA GLN A 198 4.05 58.61 4.48
C GLN A 198 3.26 58.91 3.20
N LEU A 199 3.84 58.64 2.03
CA LEU A 199 3.16 58.83 0.75
C LEU A 199 1.87 57.99 0.65
N LEU A 200 1.90 56.72 1.06
CA LEU A 200 0.71 55.86 1.09
C LEU A 200 -0.38 56.40 2.02
N LYS A 201 -0.01 56.92 3.20
CA LYS A 201 -0.97 57.55 4.12
C LYS A 201 -1.59 58.80 3.51
N SER A 202 -0.79 59.69 2.92
CA SER A 202 -1.29 60.88 2.23
C SER A 202 -2.22 60.49 1.07
N LEU A 203 -1.88 59.44 0.31
CA LEU A 203 -2.73 58.90 -0.76
C LEU A 203 -4.08 58.37 -0.25
N LEU A 204 -4.10 57.70 0.90
CA LEU A 204 -5.34 57.19 1.51
C LEU A 204 -6.21 58.31 2.09
N CYS A 205 -5.60 59.38 2.60
CA CYS A 205 -6.31 60.55 3.13
C CYS A 205 -6.78 61.53 2.03
N PHE A 206 -6.32 61.36 0.78
CA PHE A 206 -6.70 62.24 -0.31
C PHE A 206 -8.18 62.05 -0.67
N PRO A 207 -9.05 63.07 -0.46
CA PRO A 207 -10.47 62.93 -0.74
C PRO A 207 -10.68 62.74 -2.25
N THR A 208 -11.18 61.57 -2.64
CA THR A 208 -11.53 61.31 -4.05
C THR A 208 -12.71 62.18 -4.44
N LYS A 209 -12.47 63.36 -5.04
CA LYS A 209 -13.52 64.04 -5.79
C LYS A 209 -13.89 63.12 -6.96
N PRO A 210 -15.17 62.78 -7.17
CA PRO A 210 -15.57 61.77 -8.15
C PRO A 210 -15.51 62.33 -9.57
N LYS A 211 -14.33 62.45 -10.16
CA LYS A 211 -14.14 62.66 -11.61
C LYS A 211 -12.87 61.95 -12.09
N GLY A 212 -13.02 60.73 -12.64
CA GLY A 212 -11.97 59.94 -13.31
C GLY A 212 -11.11 59.11 -12.35
N ARG A 213 -11.40 57.81 -12.21
CA ARG A 213 -10.71 56.91 -11.27
C ARG A 213 -9.31 56.53 -11.76
N VAL A 214 -8.27 57.02 -11.08
CA VAL A 214 -6.96 56.35 -11.03
C VAL A 214 -7.01 55.38 -9.86
N SER A 215 -7.07 54.07 -10.11
CA SER A 215 -7.05 53.08 -9.04
C SER A 215 -5.61 52.78 -8.62
N LEU A 216 -5.26 53.20 -7.41
CA LEU A 216 -4.05 52.75 -6.73
C LEU A 216 -4.35 51.39 -6.10
N SER A 217 -4.06 50.32 -6.83
CA SER A 217 -3.93 49.00 -6.22
C SER A 217 -2.59 48.98 -5.48
N CYS A 218 -2.60 49.42 -4.23
CA CYS A 218 -1.54 49.04 -3.32
C CYS A 218 -1.70 47.53 -3.15
N MET A 219 -0.79 46.73 -3.72
CA MET A 219 -0.67 45.33 -3.33
C MET A 219 -0.14 45.30 -1.90
N LEU A 220 -1.01 45.60 -0.92
CA LEU A 220 -1.08 44.76 0.27
C LEU A 220 -1.36 43.38 -0.30
N VAL A 221 -0.30 42.63 -0.59
CA VAL A 221 -0.40 41.27 -1.09
C VAL A 221 -1.38 40.58 -0.16
N PRO A 222 -2.58 40.19 -0.63
CA PRO A 222 -3.49 39.44 0.20
C PRO A 222 -2.71 38.21 0.61
N SER A 223 -2.53 38.04 1.92
CA SER A 223 -2.12 36.79 2.53
C SER A 223 -2.77 35.65 1.74
N PHE A 224 -1.91 34.87 1.09
CA PHE A 224 -2.30 33.83 0.15
C PHE A 224 -3.40 32.97 0.77
N ILE A 225 -4.43 32.69 -0.03
CA ILE A 225 -5.48 31.72 0.28
C ILE A 225 -4.76 30.45 0.74
N PRO A 226 -4.99 29.95 1.97
CA PRO A 226 -4.32 28.74 2.42
C PRO A 226 -4.60 27.66 1.39
N ARG A 227 -3.55 27.11 0.76
CA ARG A 227 -3.68 25.89 -0.02
C ARG A 227 -4.33 24.90 0.92
N THR A 228 -5.54 24.47 0.57
CA THR A 228 -6.25 23.40 1.25
C THR A 228 -5.27 22.26 1.44
N THR A 229 -4.88 22.06 2.70
CA THR A 229 -4.18 20.86 3.14
C THR A 229 -5.03 19.70 2.63
N ILE A 230 -4.53 18.97 1.64
CA ILE A 230 -5.13 17.70 1.25
C ILE A 230 -4.91 16.82 2.47
N LYS A 231 -5.93 16.76 3.34
CA LYS A 231 -5.97 15.80 4.44
C LYS A 231 -5.88 14.44 3.78
N GLY A 232 -4.71 13.83 3.88
CA GLY A 232 -4.50 12.43 3.53
C GLY A 232 -5.60 11.62 4.20
N VAL A 233 -6.37 10.91 3.39
CA VAL A 233 -7.41 10.00 3.82
C VAL A 233 -6.74 8.83 4.55
N SER A 234 -6.56 8.96 5.86
CA SER A 234 -6.24 7.84 6.74
C SER A 234 -7.55 7.17 7.14
N GLY A 235 -8.06 6.32 6.26
CA GLY A 235 -9.30 5.57 6.44
C GLY A 235 -9.12 4.11 6.05
N ILE A 236 -8.13 3.42 6.62
CA ILE A 236 -8.05 1.96 6.57
C ILE A 236 -8.75 1.45 7.84
N ASN A 237 -10.07 1.32 7.77
CA ASN A 237 -10.82 0.59 8.78
C ASN A 237 -10.45 -0.89 8.67
N GLY A 238 -9.98 -1.43 9.79
CA GLY A 238 -9.59 -2.83 9.94
C GLY A 238 -10.74 -3.78 9.64
N TYR A 239 -10.43 -4.80 8.83
CA TYR A 239 -11.13 -6.07 8.88
C TYR A 239 -10.48 -6.90 9.99
N GLY A 240 -11.11 -6.92 11.15
CA GLY A 240 -10.93 -7.98 12.15
C GLY A 240 -12.02 -9.02 11.91
N GLY A 241 -11.61 -10.19 11.43
CA GLY A 241 -12.36 -11.44 11.52
C GLY A 241 -11.85 -12.28 12.69
#